data_AF-A0A147HZX2-F1
#
_entry.id   AF-A0A147HZX2-F1
#
_cell.length_a   1.000
_cell.length_b   1.000
_cell.length_c   1.000
_cell.angle_alpha   90.00
_cell.angle_beta   90.00
_cell.angle_gamma   90.00
#
_symmetry.space_group_name_H-M   'P 1'
#
loop_
_entity.id
_entity.type
_entity.pdbx_description
1 polymer ?
#
loop_
_entity_poly.entity_id
_entity_poly.type
_entity_poly.pdbx_seq_one_letter_code
_entity_poly.pdbx_strand_id
1 'polypeptide(L)' 'MMPQVSADDGVVTVLSRSGARYDLTVEAAMRLSEELVRGAARARGQLRMSGPLSDDPHRPW' A
#
# COMPACT_ATOMS: atom_id res chain seq x y z
N MET A 1 9.19 14.73 5.66
CA MET A 1 8.29 14.59 6.83
C MET A 1 7.69 13.18 6.81
N MET A 2 7.59 12.49 7.96
CA MET A 2 6.87 11.21 8.04
C MET A 2 5.35 11.48 8.11
N PRO A 3 4.50 10.63 7.50
CA PRO A 3 3.07 10.74 7.66
C PRO A 3 2.71 10.51 9.14
N GLN A 4 1.74 11.26 9.64
CA GLN A 4 1.27 11.14 11.02
C GLN A 4 -0.17 10.66 11.03
N VAL A 5 -0.49 9.79 11.99
CA VAL A 5 -1.84 9.28 12.21
C VAL A 5 -2.15 9.45 13.68
N SER A 6 -3.30 10.04 13.98
CA SER A 6 -3.84 10.18 15.34
C SER A 6 -5.32 9.83 15.34
N ALA A 7 -5.83 9.41 16.50
CA ALA A 7 -7.24 9.16 16.71
C ALA A 7 -7.69 9.87 17.99
N ASP A 8 -8.76 10.66 17.88
CA ASP A 8 -9.37 11.38 19.00
C ASP A 8 -10.88 11.49 18.77
N ASP A 9 -11.67 11.27 19.82
CA ASP A 9 -13.15 11.35 19.83
C ASP A 9 -13.85 10.69 18.61
N GLY A 10 -13.41 9.49 18.22
CA GLY A 10 -14.00 8.74 17.08
C GLY A 10 -13.62 9.25 15.69
N VAL A 11 -12.70 10.23 15.61
CA VAL A 11 -12.14 10.74 14.36
C VAL A 11 -10.69 10.29 14.24
N VAL A 12 -10.36 9.72 13.08
CA VAL A 12 -8.99 9.37 12.69
C VAL A 12 -8.46 10.45 11.76
N THR A 13 -7.42 11.15 12.19
CA THR A 13 -6.73 12.17 11.38
C THR A 13 -5.48 11.58 10.77
N VAL A 14 -5.33 11.73 9.46
CA VAL A 14 -4.12 11.38 8.71
C VAL A 14 -3.51 12.66 8.13
N LEU A 15 -2.27 12.96 8.51
CA LEU A 15 -1.45 13.99 7.89
C LEU A 15 -0.48 13.33 6.90
N SER A 16 -0.67 13.63 5.62
CA SER A 16 0.17 13.09 4.56
C SER A 16 1.54 13.76 4.54
N ARG A 17 2.47 13.17 3.77
CA ARG A 17 3.80 13.77 3.55
C ARG A 17 3.74 15.09 2.77
N SER A 18 2.67 15.33 2.01
CA SER A 18 2.45 16.60 1.30
C SER A 18 1.80 17.68 2.17
N GLY A 19 1.51 17.37 3.44
CA GLY A 19 0.79 18.26 4.35
C GLY A 19 -0.73 18.23 4.18
N ALA A 20 -1.27 17.33 3.35
CA ALA A 20 -2.71 17.15 3.25
C ALA A 20 -3.25 16.48 4.52
N ARG A 21 -4.35 17.01 5.04
CA ARG A 21 -5.06 16.48 6.22
C ARG A 21 -6.33 15.78 5.78
N TYR A 22 -6.53 14.58 6.29
CA TYR A 22 -7.75 13.79 6.09
C TYR A 22 -8.33 13.43 7.45
N ASP A 23 -9.59 13.79 7.68
CA ASP A 23 -10.33 13.40 8.87
C ASP A 23 -11.34 12.34 8.47
N LEU A 24 -11.26 11.18 9.10
CA LEU A 24 -11.99 9.97 8.74
C LEU A 24 -12.79 9.50 9.94
N THR A 25 -13.96 8.91 9.71
CA THR A 25 -14.60 8.08 10.73
C THR A 25 -13.75 6.83 10.97
N VAL A 26 -13.87 6.24 12.17
CA VAL A 26 -13.21 4.95 12.48
C VAL A 26 -13.51 3.89 11.42
N GLU A 27 -14.76 3.78 10.99
CA GLU A 27 -15.18 2.80 9.97
C GLU A 27 -14.49 3.04 8.62
N ALA A 28 -14.43 4.30 8.17
CA ALA A 28 -13.75 4.64 6.92
C ALA A 28 -12.25 4.36 6.99
N ALA A 29 -11.62 4.64 8.14
CA ALA A 29 -10.20 4.34 8.36
C ALA A 29 -9.91 2.83 8.34
N MET A 30 -10.79 2.02 8.94
CA MET A 30 -10.67 0.56 8.93
C MET A 30 -10.80 -0.01 7.51
N ARG A 31 -11.83 0.41 6.76
CA ARG A 31 -12.03 -0.03 5.36
C ARG A 31 -10.83 0.34 4.48
N LEU A 32 -10.33 1.57 4.61
CA LEU A 32 -9.15 2.03 3.86
C LEU A 32 -7.91 1.19 4.20
N SER A 33 -7.70 0.87 5.49
CA SER A 33 -6.59 0.02 5.93
C SER A 33 -6.67 -1.38 5.31
N GLU A 34 -7.85 -2.01 5.31
CA GLU A 34 -8.06 -3.33 4.71
C GLU A 34 -7.78 -3.34 3.21
N GLU A 35 -8.25 -2.31 2.48
CA GLU A 35 -8.01 -2.16 1.06
C GLU A 35 -6.52 -2.02 0.74
N LEU A 36 -5.80 -1.22 1.52
CA LEU A 36 -4.36 -1.03 1.34
C LEU A 36 -3.58 -2.31 1.60
N VAL A 37 -3.89 -3.05 2.67
CA VAL A 37 -3.26 -4.33 2.98
C VAL A 37 -3.56 -5.35 1.87
N ARG A 38 -4.81 -5.43 1.42
CA ARG A 38 -5.22 -6.33 0.33
C ARG A 38 -4.53 -5.97 -0.98
N GLY A 39 -4.42 -4.68 -1.30
CA GLY A 39 -3.70 -4.17 -2.46
C GLY A 39 -2.21 -4.51 -2.41
N ALA A 40 -1.57 -4.30 -1.27
CA ALA A 40 -0.17 -4.65 -1.06
C ALA A 40 0.08 -6.16 -1.18
N ALA A 41 -0.81 -6.99 -0.64
CA ALA A 41 -0.75 -8.45 -0.79
C ALA A 41 -0.88 -8.88 -2.26
N ARG A 42 -1.80 -8.27 -3.02
CA ARG A 42 -1.94 -8.52 -4.47
C ARG A 42 -0.69 -8.11 -5.24
N ALA A 43 -0.15 -6.91 -4.98
CA ALA A 43 1.07 -6.43 -5.64
C ALA A 43 2.28 -7.36 -5.35
N ARG A 44 2.40 -7.87 -4.12
CA ARG A 44 3.41 -8.89 -3.78
C ARG A 44 3.19 -10.22 -4.48
N GLY A 45 1.94 -10.62 -4.71
CA GLY A 45 1.60 -11.77 -5.55
C GLY A 45 1.94 -11.57 -7.03
N GLN A 46 1.78 -10.34 -7.54
CA GLN A 46 2.10 -9.95 -8.91
C GLN A 46 3.61 -9.82 -9.18
N LEU A 47 4.43 -9.45 -8.20
CA LEU A 47 5.90 -9.42 -8.32
C LEU A 47 6.51 -10.80 -8.64
N ARG A 48 5.77 -11.91 -8.48
CA ARG A 48 6.21 -13.24 -8.93
C ARG A 48 6.04 -13.47 -10.43
N MET A 49 5.30 -12.63 -11.15
CA MET A 49 5.05 -12.76 -12.60
C MET A 49 5.73 -11.66 -13.43
N SER A 50 6.66 -10.90 -12.83
CA SER A 50 7.42 -9.85 -13.51
C SER A 50 8.89 -10.23 -13.64
N GLY A 51 9.14 -11.33 -14.34
CA GLY A 51 10.42 -11.58 -14.97
C GLY A 51 10.11 -12.17 -16.34
N PRO A 52 10.47 -11.53 -17.47
CA PRO A 52 10.60 -12.31 -18.69
C PRO A 52 11.58 -13.45 -18.37
N LEU A 53 11.19 -14.69 -18.64
CA LEU A 53 12.16 -15.76 -18.83
C LEU A 53 13.12 -15.22 -19.88
N SER A 54 14.35 -14.89 -19.46
CA SER A 54 15.41 -14.59 -20.39
C SER A 54 15.60 -15.88 -21.19
N ASP A 55 15.04 -15.89 -22.39
CA ASP A 55 15.29 -16.91 -23.39
C ASP A 55 16.73 -16.65 -23.83
N ASP A 56 17.69 -17.13 -23.02
CA ASP A 56 19.12 -17.01 -23.29
C ASP A 56 19.45 -18.05 -24.38
N PRO A 57 19.72 -17.63 -25.64
CA PRO A 57 20.03 -18.56 -26.72
C PRO A 57 21.46 -19.11 -26.61
N HIS A 58 22.24 -18.71 -25.59
CA HIS A 58 23.66 -19.03 -25.44
C HIS A 58 23.97 -19.95 -24.25
N ARG A 59 23.10 -20.90 -23.93
CA ARG A 59 23.48 -22.01 -23.04
C ARG A 59 24.37 -23.01 -23.80
N PRO A 60 25.67 -23.16 -23.47
CA PRO A 60 26.44 -24.28 -23.99
C PRO A 60 25.95 -25.57 -23.33
N TRP A 61 25.94 -26.63 -24.14
CA TRP A 61 25.46 -27.99 -23.89
C TRP A 61 25.98 -28.62 -22.58
#